data_AF-A0A368VT25-F1
#
_entry.id   AF-A0A368VT25-F1
#
_cell.length_a   1.000
_cell.length_b   1.000
_cell.length_c   1.000
_cell.angle_alpha   90.00
_cell.angle_beta   90.00
_cell.angle_gamma   90.00
#
_symmetry.space_group_name_H-M   'P 1'
#
loop_
_entity.id
_entity.type
_entity.pdbx_description
1 polymer ?
#
loop_
_entity_poly.entity_id
_entity_poly.type
_entity_poly.pdbx_seq_one_letter_code
_entity_poly.pdbx_strand_id
1 'polypeptide(L)' 'MLAIIIMTMLAAATATVIWIRNGAKQLFRERGWALFILLTGTLLAIGLLLRLPVPNPTDWIMTIFSPVYKPIVGWVEKGL' A
#
# COMPACT_ATOMS: atom_id res chain seq x y z
N MET A 1 -21.51 -4.93 -0.85
CA MET A 1 -21.07 -6.03 -1.76
C MET A 1 -20.93 -5.57 -3.20
N LEU A 2 -21.93 -4.89 -3.79
CA LEU A 2 -21.83 -4.34 -5.16
C LEU A 2 -20.55 -3.51 -5.40
N ALA A 3 -20.21 -2.61 -4.48
CA ALA A 3 -19.00 -1.79 -4.57
C ALA A 3 -17.70 -2.62 -4.65
N ILE A 4 -17.62 -3.73 -3.90
CA ILE A 4 -16.46 -4.62 -3.92
C ILE A 4 -16.38 -5.33 -5.27
N ILE A 5 -17.52 -5.82 -5.79
CA ILE A 5 -17.58 -6.48 -7.10
C ILE A 5 -17.10 -5.52 -8.20
N ILE A 6 -17.65 -4.30 -8.25
CA ILE A 6 -17.26 -3.28 -9.24
C ILE A 6 -15.77 -2.96 -9.11
N MET A 7 -15.26 -2.77 -7.89
CA MET A 7 -13.86 -2.47 -7.64
C MET A 7 -12.93 -3.61 -8.10
N THR A 8 -13.28 -4.87 -7.83
CA THR A 8 -12.50 -6.03 -8.29
C THR A 8 -12.51 -6.16 -9.81
N MET A 9 -13.65 -5.89 -10.48
CA MET A 9 -13.72 -5.89 -11.94
C MET A 9 -12.86 -4.78 -12.57
N LEU A 10 -12.89 -3.57 -12.01
CA LEU A 10 -12.05 -2.45 -12.46
C LEU A 10 -10.56 -2.74 -12.25
N ALA A 11 -10.20 -3.34 -11.11
CA ALA A 11 -8.83 -3.76 -10.83
C ALA A 11 -8.37 -4.84 -11.83
N ALA A 12 -9.20 -5.84 -12.13
CA ALA A 12 -8.89 -6.88 -13.11
C ALA A 12 -8.73 -6.32 -14.54
N ALA A 13 -9.62 -5.42 -14.96
CA ALA A 13 -9.52 -4.75 -16.26
C ALA A 13 -8.22 -3.94 -16.36
N THR A 14 -7.89 -3.16 -15.33
CA THR A 14 -6.68 -2.34 -15.29
C THR A 14 -5.42 -3.21 -15.26
N ALA A 15 -5.40 -4.29 -14.47
CA ALA A 15 -4.31 -5.26 -14.44
C ALA A 15 -4.06 -5.89 -15.82
N THR A 16 -5.13 -6.23 -16.54
CA THR A 16 -5.06 -6.78 -17.90
C THR A 16 -4.42 -5.79 -18.87
N VAL A 17 -4.83 -4.51 -18.81
CA VAL A 17 -4.24 -3.44 -19.64
C VAL A 17 -2.75 -3.25 -19.33
N ILE A 18 -2.37 -3.22 -18.04
CA ILE A 18 -0.96 -3.13 -17.62
C ILE A 18 -0.17 -4.33 -18.13
N TRP A 19 -0.73 -5.53 -18.02
CA TRP A 19 -0.08 -6.77 -18.43
C TRP A 19 0.24 -6.77 -19.93
N ILE A 20 -0.75 -6.44 -20.76
CA ILE A 20 -0.61 -6.41 -22.22
C ILE A 20 0.36 -5.29 -22.63
N ARG A 21 0.13 -4.06 -22.15
CA ARG A 21 0.92 -2.89 -22.57
C ARG A 21 2.37 -2.98 -22.16
N ASN A 22 2.66 -3.36 -20.92
CA ASN A 22 4.04 -3.42 -20.42
C ASN A 22 4.74 -4.72 -20.84
N GLY A 23 3.98 -5.81 -21.05
CA GLY A 23 4.49 -7.03 -21.66
C GLY A 23 4.97 -6.82 -23.10
N ALA A 24 4.19 -6.10 -23.91
CA ALA A 24 4.57 -5.75 -25.29
C ALA A 24 5.86 -4.91 -25.36
N LYS A 25 6.13 -4.12 -24.32
CA LYS A 25 7.34 -3.27 -24.21
C LYS A 25 8.52 -3.95 -23.51
N GLN A 26 8.39 -5.22 -23.11
CA GLN A 26 9.38 -5.94 -22.30
C GLN A 26 9.76 -5.25 -20.98
N LEU A 27 8.89 -4.38 -20.45
CA LEU A 27 9.09 -3.65 -19.20
C LEU A 27 8.70 -4.51 -17.99
N PHE A 28 9.37 -5.65 -17.83
CA PHE A 28 8.98 -6.68 -16.86
C PHE A 28 9.03 -6.18 -15.40
N ARG A 29 10.04 -5.38 -15.04
CA ARG A 29 10.16 -4.80 -13.68
C ARG A 29 9.02 -3.84 -13.38
N GLU A 30 8.75 -2.91 -14.29
CA GLU A 30 7.69 -1.91 -14.13
C GLU A 30 6.30 -2.55 -14.13
N ARG A 31 6.10 -3.58 -14.97
CA ARG A 31 4.87 -4.40 -14.94
C ARG A 31 4.65 -5.01 -13.56
N GLY A 32 5.69 -5.61 -12.97
CA GLY A 32 5.61 -6.19 -11.63
C GLY A 32 5.24 -5.16 -10.57
N TRP A 33 5.94 -4.02 -10.54
CA TRP A 33 5.66 -2.94 -9.59
C TRP A 33 4.26 -2.33 -9.76
N ALA A 34 3.82 -2.11 -10.99
CA ALA A 34 2.49 -1.56 -11.27
C ALA A 34 1.37 -2.51 -10.78
N LEU A 35 1.52 -3.82 -11.00
CA LEU A 35 0.56 -4.81 -10.52
C LEU A 35 0.59 -4.95 -9.00
N PHE A 36 1.78 -4.87 -8.39
CA PHE A 36 1.93 -4.89 -6.94
C PHE A 36 1.23 -3.69 -6.27
N ILE A 37 1.44 -2.48 -6.79
CA ILE A 37 0.79 -1.27 -6.30
C ILE A 37 -0.73 -1.36 -6.49
N LEU A 38 -1.19 -1.82 -7.65
CA LEU A 38 -2.61 -2.00 -7.92
C LEU A 38 -3.24 -3.00 -6.95
N LEU A 39 -2.59 -4.14 -6.70
CA LEU A 39 -3.08 -5.17 -5.78
C LEU A 39 -3.17 -4.64 -4.35
N THR A 40 -2.09 -4.05 -3.85
CA THR A 40 -2.03 -3.52 -2.47
C THR A 40 -3.05 -2.40 -2.24
N GLY A 41 -3.18 -1.46 -3.18
CA GLY A 41 -4.21 -0.42 -3.12
C GLY A 41 -5.64 -0.99 -3.16
N THR A 42 -5.89 -1.99 -3.99
CA THR A 42 -7.20 -2.65 -4.06
C THR A 42 -7.54 -3.38 -2.77
N LEU A 43 -6.59 -4.10 -2.17
CA LEU A 43 -6.78 -4.78 -0.89
C LEU A 43 -7.08 -3.79 0.24
N LEU A 44 -6.36 -2.66 0.29
CA LEU A 44 -6.60 -1.60 1.27
C LEU A 44 -7.99 -0.99 1.10
N ALA A 45 -8.40 -0.69 -0.13
CA ALA A 45 -9.72 -0.14 -0.41
C ALA A 45 -10.85 -1.13 -0.04
N ILE A 46 -10.66 -2.42 -0.31
CA ILE A 46 -11.61 -3.48 0.12
C ILE A 46 -11.66 -3.55 1.65
N GLY A 47 -10.50 -3.53 2.33
CA GLY A 47 -10.44 -3.55 3.79
C GLY A 47 -11.19 -2.39 4.43
N LEU A 48 -11.05 -1.18 3.87
CA LEU A 48 -11.80 0.00 4.30
C LEU A 48 -13.31 -0.16 4.06
N LEU A 49 -13.74 -0.69 2.91
CA LEU A 49 -15.15 -0.96 2.61
C LEU A 49 -15.78 -1.99 3.56
N LEU A 50 -14.99 -2.98 3.96
CA LEU A 50 -15.39 -4.01 4.94
C LEU A 50 -15.29 -3.52 6.39
N ARG A 51 -14.87 -2.27 6.62
CA ARG A 51 -14.62 -1.70 7.95
C ARG A 51 -13.68 -2.57 8.79
N LEU A 52 -12.70 -3.21 8.15
CA LEU A 52 -11.64 -3.89 8.86
C LEU A 52 -10.83 -2.85 9.65
N PRO A 53 -10.34 -3.18 10.86
CA PRO A 53 -9.46 -2.30 11.60
C PRO A 53 -8.13 -2.19 10.86
N VAL A 54 -8.01 -1.16 10.02
CA VAL A 54 -6.75 -0.80 9.36
C VAL A 54 -5.98 0.10 10.32
N PRO A 55 -4.80 -0.31 10.81
CA PRO A 55 -3.97 0.53 11.67
C PRO A 55 -3.63 1.85 10.98
N ASN A 56 -3.47 2.92 11.76
CA ASN A 56 -3.11 4.21 11.20
C ASN A 56 -1.69 4.13 10.59
N PRO A 57 -1.48 4.58 9.33
CA PRO A 57 -0.16 4.58 8.72
C PRO A 57 0.92 5.27 9.57
N THR A 58 0.53 6.28 10.36
CA THR A 58 1.46 6.97 11.26
C THR A 58 2.03 6.05 12.33
N ASP A 59 1.29 5.04 12.78
CA ASP A 59 1.74 4.12 13.82
C ASP A 59 2.86 3.21 13.30
N TRP A 60 2.77 2.79 12.03
CA TRP A 60 3.81 2.00 11.37
C TRP A 60 5.05 2.83 11.11
N ILE A 61 4.88 4.07 10.65
CA ILE A 61 5.98 5.02 10.46
C ILE A 61 6.69 5.23 11.81
N MET A 62 5.95 5.56 12.87
CA MET A 62 6.51 5.71 14.22
C MET A 62 7.23 4.42 14.67
N THR A 63 6.68 3.24 14.40
CA THR A 63 7.35 1.97 14.76
C THR A 63 8.69 1.80 14.04
N ILE A 64 8.74 2.06 12.73
CA ILE A 64 9.95 1.95 11.90
C ILE A 64 11.01 2.98 12.31
N PHE A 65 10.59 4.21 12.60
CA PHE A 65 11.49 5.28 13.02
C PHE A 65 11.79 5.28 14.52
N SER A 66 11.13 4.43 15.31
CA SER A 66 11.34 4.31 16.74
C SER A 66 12.80 4.11 17.17
N PRO A 67 13.64 3.29 16.52
CA PRO A 67 15.06 3.20 16.87
C PRO A 67 15.83 4.52 16.65
N VAL A 68 15.34 5.42 15.80
CA VAL A 68 15.99 6.69 15.47
C VAL A 68 15.55 7.81 16.41
N TYR A 69 14.24 7.99 16.62
CA TYR A 69 13.75 9.11 17.42
C TYR A 69 13.73 8.81 18.93
N LYS A 70 13.55 7.56 19.37
CA LYS A 70 13.50 7.24 20.81
C LYS A 70 14.77 7.63 21.57
N PRO A 71 16.00 7.45 21.03
CA PRO A 71 17.20 7.97 21.67
C PRO A 71 17.21 9.50 21.79
N ILE A 72 16.74 10.20 20.76
CA ILE A 72 16.67 11.68 20.73
C ILE A 72 15.66 12.19 21.75
N VAL A 73 14.45 11.62 21.78
CA VAL A 73 13.43 11.90 22.80
C VAL A 73 13.99 11.57 24.18
N GLY A 74 14.68 10.43 24.31
CA GLY A 74 15.34 10.05 25.56
C GLY A 74 16.44 11.01 26.00
N TRP A 75 17.15 11.69 25.08
CA TRP A 75 18.10 12.75 25.41
C TRP A 75 17.41 14.05 25.80
N VAL A 76 16.29 14.38 25.18
CA VAL A 76 15.48 15.55 25.57
C VAL A 76 14.80 15.34 26.93
N GLU A 77 14.29 14.14 27.20
CA GLU A 77 13.65 13.78 28.48
C GLU A 77 14.67 13.56 29.61
N LYS A 78 15.87 13.05 29.31
CA LYS A 78 16.97 12.91 30.29
C LYS A 78 17.84 14.16 30.41
N GLY A 79 17.54 15.19 29.62
CA GLY A 79 18.11 16.52 29.75
C GLY A 79 19.44 16.74 29.02
N LEU A 80 19.84 17.98 28.70
CA LEU A 80 19.39 19.27 29.26
C LEU A 80 18.85 19.22 30.69
#